data_AF-A0A7C8IBQ6-F1
#
_entry.id   AF-A0A7C8IBQ6-F1
#
_cell.length_a   1.000
_cell.length_b   1.000
_cell.length_c   1.000
_cell.angle_alpha   90.00
_cell.angle_beta   90.00
_cell.angle_gamma   90.00
#
_symmetry.space_group_name_H-M   'P 1'
#
loop_
_entity.id
_entity.type
_entity.pdbx_description
1 polymer ?
#
loop_
_entity_poly.entity_id
_entity_poly.type
_entity_poly.pdbx_seq_one_letter_code
_entity_poly.pdbx_strand_id
1 'polypeptide(L)'
;MLAFNTTANLHHITPLPPGTTFEAGIKQLQDHDFLIRLDPELAHYETLPPDEALPNAKRYKVTDNMHTLPKGLWDTTVSFESQITNTADGVDWAILAPLGLRQHTTWRLLRSEEVETGDDKNNSDKGNTDGKTEWSLVEDVEIKASRLLVGTVKGKCEENWRGIHAAFVEKLRSAESKA
;
A
#
# COMPACT_ATOMS: atom_id res chain seq x y z
N MET A 1 24.20 2.50 22.23
CA MET A 1 23.09 1.53 22.27
C MET A 1 22.99 0.91 20.90
N LEU A 2 23.11 -0.41 20.78
CA LEU A 2 22.87 -1.12 19.53
C LEU A 2 21.35 -1.09 19.28
N ALA A 3 20.88 -0.24 18.37
CA ALA A 3 19.51 -0.32 17.90
C ALA A 3 19.40 -1.61 17.06
N PHE A 4 18.80 -2.66 17.62
CA PHE A 4 18.48 -3.86 16.85
C PHE A 4 17.41 -3.49 15.83
N ASN A 5 17.82 -3.34 14.57
CA ASN A 5 16.87 -3.25 13.47
C ASN A 5 16.08 -4.56 13.40
N THR A 6 14.77 -4.43 13.24
CA THR A 6 13.81 -5.52 13.09
C THR A 6 13.12 -5.37 11.75
N THR A 7 12.70 -6.50 11.18
CA THR A 7 11.86 -6.55 9.98
C THR A 7 10.49 -7.13 10.37
N ALA A 8 9.41 -6.55 9.84
CA ALA A 8 8.09 -7.18 9.82
C ALA A 8 7.62 -7.30 8.36
N ASN A 9 6.91 -8.39 8.06
CA ASN A 9 6.25 -8.59 6.78
C ASN A 9 4.74 -8.72 7.01
N LEU A 10 3.95 -8.11 6.13
CA LEU A 10 2.49 -8.23 6.06
C LEU A 10 2.12 -8.70 4.66
N HIS A 11 0.99 -9.39 4.56
CA HIS A 11 0.46 -9.93 3.31
C HIS A 11 -1.07 -9.84 3.37
N HIS A 12 -1.69 -9.06 2.48
CA HIS A 12 -3.14 -8.87 2.46
C HIS A 12 -3.70 -9.19 1.07
N ILE A 13 -4.85 -9.87 1.05
CA ILE A 13 -5.53 -10.23 -0.20
C ILE A 13 -6.97 -9.71 -0.17
N THR A 14 -7.40 -9.11 -1.28
CA THR A 14 -8.81 -8.73 -1.50
C THR A 14 -9.27 -9.16 -2.89
N PRO A 15 -10.24 -10.08 -3.00
CA PRO A 15 -10.87 -10.41 -4.26
C PRO A 15 -11.52 -9.17 -4.88
N LEU A 16 -11.33 -8.98 -6.18
CA LEU A 16 -11.94 -7.87 -6.91
C LEU A 16 -13.37 -8.20 -7.35
N PRO A 17 -14.20 -7.18 -7.65
CA PRO A 17 -15.56 -7.40 -8.14
C PRO A 17 -15.58 -8.32 -9.38
N PRO A 18 -16.62 -9.18 -9.52
CA PRO A 18 -16.81 -9.94 -10.75
C PRO A 18 -16.93 -9.02 -11.97
N GLY A 19 -16.24 -9.37 -13.06
CA GLY A 19 -16.23 -8.57 -14.30
C GLY A 19 -15.09 -7.56 -14.40
N THR A 20 -14.31 -7.34 -13.33
CA THR A 20 -13.13 -6.49 -13.40
C THR A 20 -12.10 -7.04 -14.38
N THR A 21 -11.66 -6.20 -15.31
CA THR A 21 -10.61 -6.54 -16.26
C THR A 21 -9.23 -6.21 -15.69
N PHE A 22 -8.20 -6.91 -16.16
CA PHE A 22 -6.82 -6.61 -15.80
C PHE A 22 -6.44 -5.16 -16.08
N GLU A 23 -6.80 -4.63 -17.25
CA GLU A 23 -6.52 -3.25 -17.65
C GLU A 23 -7.18 -2.23 -16.70
N ALA A 24 -8.43 -2.46 -16.30
CA ALA A 24 -9.11 -1.58 -15.35
C ALA A 24 -8.42 -1.58 -13.98
N GLY A 25 -8.05 -2.77 -13.49
CA GLY A 25 -7.31 -2.95 -12.24
C GLY A 25 -5.95 -2.24 -12.25
N ILE A 26 -5.12 -2.52 -13.26
CA ILE A 26 -3.80 -1.91 -13.43
C ILE A 26 -3.88 -0.40 -13.57
N LYS A 27 -4.86 0.11 -14.33
CA LYS A 27 -5.05 1.56 -14.48
C LYS A 27 -5.27 2.26 -13.14
N GLN A 28 -6.00 1.65 -12.20
CA GLN A 28 -6.18 2.22 -10.87
C GLN A 28 -4.94 2.05 -9.99
N LEU A 29 -4.25 0.90 -10.06
CA LEU A 29 -2.99 0.70 -9.31
C LEU A 29 -1.90 1.68 -9.73
N GLN A 30 -1.82 2.01 -11.01
CA GLN A 30 -0.81 2.92 -11.55
C GLN A 30 -1.21 4.42 -11.44
N ASP A 31 -2.37 4.71 -10.85
CA ASP A 31 -2.77 6.08 -10.47
C ASP A 31 -2.13 6.43 -9.12
N HIS A 32 -0.91 6.97 -9.17
CA HIS A 32 -0.16 7.30 -7.96
C HIS A 32 -0.85 8.36 -7.09
N ASP A 33 -1.56 9.33 -7.68
CA ASP A 33 -2.30 10.34 -6.90
C ASP A 33 -3.40 9.65 -6.10
N PHE A 34 -4.15 8.76 -6.74
CA PHE A 34 -5.15 7.96 -6.06
C PHE A 34 -4.55 7.12 -4.93
N LEU A 35 -3.48 6.37 -5.19
CA LEU A 35 -2.85 5.52 -4.16
C LEU A 35 -2.33 6.32 -2.96
N ILE A 36 -1.64 7.44 -3.19
CA ILE A 36 -1.14 8.30 -2.09
C ILE A 36 -2.32 8.82 -1.25
N ARG A 37 -3.44 9.17 -1.89
CA ARG A 37 -4.64 9.67 -1.22
C ARG A 37 -5.45 8.60 -0.48
N LEU A 38 -5.10 7.32 -0.61
CA LEU A 38 -5.71 6.27 0.22
C LEU A 38 -5.20 6.31 1.67
N ASP A 39 -4.05 6.96 1.93
CA ASP A 39 -3.55 7.12 3.30
C ASP A 39 -4.45 8.08 4.10
N PRO A 40 -5.14 7.61 5.16
CA PRO A 40 -5.99 8.46 5.97
C PRO A 40 -5.23 9.55 6.74
N GLU A 41 -3.91 9.39 6.93
CA GLU A 41 -3.07 10.35 7.63
C GLU A 41 -2.49 11.42 6.69
N LEU A 42 -2.68 11.29 5.38
CA LEU A 42 -2.15 12.22 4.39
C LEU A 42 -2.62 13.65 4.64
N ALA A 43 -1.67 14.57 4.88
CA ALA A 43 -1.93 16.00 4.89
C ALA A 43 -1.81 16.59 3.48
N HIS A 44 -0.68 16.34 2.82
CA HIS A 44 -0.42 16.72 1.43
C HIS A 44 0.81 15.98 0.90
N TYR A 45 1.00 16.02 -0.42
CA TYR A 45 2.24 15.59 -1.04
C TYR A 45 2.62 16.51 -2.19
N GLU A 46 3.91 16.53 -2.53
CA GLU A 46 4.45 17.21 -3.69
C GLU A 46 5.33 16.27 -4.52
N THR A 47 5.29 16.41 -5.83
CA THR A 47 6.18 15.65 -6.73
C THR A 47 7.59 16.22 -6.63
N LEU A 48 8.57 15.34 -6.42
CA LEU A 48 9.99 15.69 -6.41
C LEU A 48 10.60 15.50 -7.81
N PRO A 49 11.75 16.14 -8.08
CA PRO A 49 12.52 15.86 -9.29
C PRO A 49 12.87 14.36 -9.40
N PRO A 50 12.90 13.80 -10.62
CA PRO A 50 13.34 12.42 -10.84
C PRO A 50 14.73 12.17 -10.25
N ASP A 51 14.96 10.92 -9.83
CA ASP A 51 16.31 10.46 -9.48
C ASP A 51 16.90 9.71 -10.67
N GLU A 52 18.06 10.16 -11.15
CA GLU A 52 18.76 9.52 -12.26
C GLU A 52 19.16 8.08 -11.95
N ALA A 53 19.34 7.73 -10.68
CA ALA A 53 19.62 6.36 -10.25
C ALA A 53 18.38 5.44 -10.31
N LEU A 54 17.17 6.01 -10.33
CA LEU A 54 15.89 5.30 -10.34
C LEU A 54 14.96 5.90 -11.40
N PRO A 55 15.30 5.79 -12.70
CA PRO A 55 14.62 6.51 -13.78
C PRO A 55 13.15 6.11 -13.98
N ASN A 56 12.75 4.94 -13.49
CA ASN A 56 11.38 4.42 -13.60
C ASN A 56 10.52 4.77 -12.37
N ALA A 57 11.12 5.30 -11.30
CA ALA A 57 10.42 5.65 -10.08
C ALA A 57 10.01 7.13 -10.11
N LYS A 58 8.73 7.41 -9.83
CA LYS A 58 8.30 8.77 -9.52
C LYS A 58 8.52 9.04 -8.04
N ARG A 59 9.05 10.22 -7.72
CA ARG A 59 9.40 10.62 -6.36
C ARG A 59 8.42 11.64 -5.82
N TYR A 60 8.09 11.49 -4.56
CA TYR A 60 7.16 12.34 -3.83
C TYR A 60 7.73 12.68 -2.48
N LYS A 61 7.49 13.90 -2.02
CA LYS A 61 7.59 14.23 -0.60
C LYS A 61 6.18 14.22 -0.04
N VAL A 62 5.91 13.25 0.81
CA VAL A 62 4.62 13.05 1.46
C VAL A 62 4.71 13.64 2.87
N THR A 63 3.64 14.26 3.33
CA THR A 63 3.52 14.79 4.68
C THR A 63 2.24 14.28 5.30
N ASP A 64 2.36 13.59 6.43
CA ASP A 64 1.25 12.98 7.16
C ASP A 64 1.06 13.59 8.54
N ASN A 65 -0.18 13.57 9.02
CA ASN A 65 -0.56 14.00 10.36
C ASN A 65 -0.67 12.80 11.31
N MET A 66 0.45 12.37 11.88
CA MET A 66 0.55 11.17 12.70
C MET A 66 0.00 11.38 14.13
N HIS A 67 -1.31 11.49 14.29
CA HIS A 67 -1.97 11.76 15.59
C HIS A 67 -1.91 10.60 16.59
N THR A 68 -1.68 9.39 16.11
CA THR A 68 -1.71 8.13 16.88
C THR A 68 -0.36 7.75 17.48
N LEU A 69 0.70 8.53 17.23
CA LEU A 69 2.01 8.25 17.79
C LEU A 69 2.13 8.72 19.25
N PRO A 70 2.85 7.97 20.12
CA PRO A 70 3.12 8.42 21.48
C PRO A 70 3.78 9.80 21.45
N LYS A 71 3.23 10.74 22.24
CA LYS A 71 3.81 12.09 22.39
C LYS A 71 5.30 11.98 22.71
N GLY A 72 6.15 12.59 21.88
CA GLY A 72 7.61 12.61 22.04
C GLY A 72 8.39 11.65 21.14
N LEU A 73 7.71 10.77 20.37
CA LEU A 73 8.39 9.94 19.37
C LEU A 73 8.58 10.69 18.06
N TRP A 74 7.53 11.35 17.54
CA TRP A 74 7.54 12.24 16.37
C TRP A 74 6.70 13.49 16.67
N ASP A 75 6.93 14.58 15.90
CA ASP A 75 5.98 15.68 15.83
C ASP A 75 4.65 15.16 15.26
N THR A 76 3.55 15.88 15.51
CA THR A 76 2.22 15.52 14.99
C THR A 76 2.17 15.48 13.45
N THR A 77 3.21 15.99 12.79
CA THR A 77 3.35 16.01 11.34
C THR A 77 4.71 15.45 10.95
N VAL A 78 4.74 14.53 9.99
CA VAL A 78 5.97 13.88 9.52
C VAL A 78 6.05 13.95 8.01
N SER A 79 7.17 14.44 7.49
CA SER A 79 7.47 14.41 6.06
C SER A 79 8.51 13.36 5.73
N PHE A 80 8.31 12.64 4.62
CA PHE A 80 9.21 11.60 4.15
C PHE A 80 9.22 11.51 2.63
N GLU A 81 10.23 10.84 2.10
CA GLU A 81 10.30 10.54 0.67
C GLU A 81 9.57 9.24 0.37
N SER A 82 8.74 9.27 -0.66
CA SER A 82 8.08 8.12 -1.27
C SER A 82 8.53 7.99 -2.71
N GLN A 83 8.75 6.77 -3.15
CA GLN A 83 9.11 6.41 -4.51
C GLN A 83 8.15 5.34 -5.00
N ILE A 84 7.45 5.61 -6.10
CA ILE A 84 6.47 4.67 -6.68
C ILE A 84 6.89 4.34 -8.11
N THR A 85 7.01 3.05 -8.40
CA THR A 85 7.39 2.50 -9.71
C THR A 85 6.26 1.64 -10.25
N ASN A 86 5.81 1.93 -11.47
CA ASN A 86 4.84 1.07 -12.14
C ASN A 86 5.50 -0.24 -12.58
N THR A 87 4.81 -1.35 -12.33
CA THR A 87 5.17 -2.68 -12.82
C THR A 87 4.09 -3.17 -13.80
N ALA A 88 4.34 -4.27 -14.52
CA ALA A 88 3.37 -4.81 -15.47
C ALA A 88 2.05 -5.26 -14.80
N ASP A 89 2.14 -5.61 -13.52
CA ASP A 89 1.10 -6.21 -12.68
C ASP A 89 0.68 -5.34 -11.49
N GLY A 90 1.19 -4.11 -11.37
CA GLY A 90 0.81 -3.17 -10.32
C GLY A 90 1.86 -2.09 -10.07
N VAL A 91 2.25 -1.90 -8.80
CA VAL A 91 3.25 -0.89 -8.38
C VAL A 91 4.17 -1.37 -7.25
N ASP A 92 5.42 -0.91 -7.28
CA ASP A 92 6.35 -0.96 -6.15
C ASP A 92 6.42 0.40 -5.47
N TRP A 93 6.25 0.42 -4.15
CA TRP A 93 6.23 1.64 -3.34
C TRP A 93 7.25 1.56 -2.20
N ALA A 94 8.34 2.33 -2.34
CA ALA A 94 9.35 2.51 -1.31
C ALA A 94 9.11 3.81 -0.52
N ILE A 95 9.22 3.74 0.80
CA ILE A 95 9.14 4.87 1.73
C ILE A 95 10.42 4.93 2.56
N LEU A 96 11.02 6.12 2.62
CA LEU A 96 12.16 6.44 3.46
C LEU A 96 11.78 7.55 4.44
N ALA A 97 11.47 7.15 5.67
CA ALA A 97 10.99 8.04 6.71
C ALA A 97 12.05 8.29 7.80
N PRO A 98 11.86 9.33 8.65
CA PRO A 98 12.75 9.62 9.77
C PRO A 98 13.00 8.42 10.70
N LEU A 99 14.04 8.54 11.52
CA LEU A 99 14.49 7.48 12.46
C LEU A 99 14.89 6.15 11.79
N GLY A 100 15.22 6.19 10.50
CA GLY A 100 15.68 5.02 9.75
C GLY A 100 14.59 4.04 9.37
N LEU A 101 13.31 4.45 9.42
CA LEU A 101 12.20 3.65 8.92
C LEU A 101 12.30 3.53 7.40
N ARG A 102 12.35 2.28 6.94
CA ARG A 102 12.21 1.92 5.53
C ARG A 102 11.02 1.00 5.39
N GLN A 103 10.10 1.34 4.50
CA GLN A 103 9.01 0.45 4.14
C GLN A 103 9.05 0.21 2.62
N HIS A 104 8.84 -1.03 2.22
CA HIS A 104 8.66 -1.40 0.83
C HIS A 104 7.32 -2.12 0.73
N THR A 105 6.46 -1.66 -0.18
CA THR A 105 5.12 -2.21 -0.36
C THR A 105 4.92 -2.56 -1.82
N THR A 106 4.41 -3.75 -2.11
CA THR A 106 4.05 -4.17 -3.46
C THR A 106 2.55 -4.33 -3.54
N TRP A 107 1.92 -3.63 -4.48
CA TRP A 107 0.51 -3.82 -4.81
C TRP A 107 0.44 -4.53 -6.15
N ARG A 108 -0.27 -5.66 -6.20
CA ARG A 108 -0.28 -6.58 -7.34
C ARG A 108 -1.69 -7.03 -7.70
N LEU A 109 -1.93 -7.20 -8.99
CA LEU A 109 -3.13 -7.80 -9.53
C LEU A 109 -2.82 -9.23 -9.99
N LEU A 110 -3.24 -10.21 -9.19
CA LEU A 110 -3.01 -11.64 -9.47
C LEU A 110 -4.32 -12.35 -9.78
N ARG A 111 -4.26 -13.46 -10.50
CA ARG A 111 -5.46 -14.27 -10.71
C ARG A 111 -5.87 -14.91 -9.39
N SER A 112 -7.16 -14.90 -9.07
CA SER A 112 -7.65 -15.44 -7.78
C SER A 112 -7.30 -16.91 -7.62
N GLU A 113 -7.27 -17.68 -8.71
CA GLU A 113 -6.86 -19.09 -8.70
C GLU A 113 -5.37 -19.29 -8.34
N GLU A 114 -4.49 -18.33 -8.65
CA GLU A 114 -3.08 -18.40 -8.28
C GLU A 114 -2.91 -18.15 -6.78
N VAL A 115 -3.69 -17.22 -6.24
CA VAL A 115 -3.65 -16.80 -4.82
C VAL A 115 -4.29 -17.86 -3.90
N GLU A 116 -5.36 -18.52 -4.33
CA GLU A 116 -6.07 -19.55 -3.54
C GLU A 116 -5.24 -20.84 -3.30
N THR A 117 -4.17 -21.04 -4.07
CA THR A 117 -3.30 -22.22 -3.95
C THR A 117 -2.18 -22.07 -2.91
N GLY A 118 -2.00 -20.87 -2.34
CA GLY A 118 -1.05 -20.59 -1.26
C GLY A 118 -1.57 -20.93 0.15
N ASP A 119 -0.70 -20.81 1.17
CA ASP A 119 -1.05 -20.94 2.60
C ASP A 119 -1.85 -19.72 3.14
N ASP A 120 -2.26 -18.80 2.26
CA ASP A 120 -2.72 -17.43 2.57
C ASP A 120 -4.19 -17.32 3.01
N LYS A 121 -4.81 -18.44 3.40
CA LYS A 121 -6.24 -18.52 3.75
C LYS A 121 -6.65 -17.64 4.94
N ASN A 122 -5.70 -17.28 5.80
CA ASN A 122 -5.97 -16.50 7.02
C ASN A 122 -5.95 -14.97 6.82
N ASN A 123 -5.44 -14.45 5.69
CA ASN A 123 -5.36 -13.00 5.44
C ASN A 123 -6.11 -12.54 4.17
N SER A 124 -7.09 -13.35 3.75
CA SER A 124 -8.03 -12.99 2.69
C SER A 124 -9.27 -12.31 3.27
N ASP A 125 -9.63 -11.15 2.72
CA ASP A 125 -10.96 -10.58 2.99
C ASP A 125 -12.00 -11.30 2.14
N LYS A 126 -12.79 -12.18 2.76
CA LYS A 126 -13.91 -12.87 2.10
C LYS A 126 -15.12 -11.95 2.03
N GLY A 127 -14.98 -10.82 1.33
CA GLY A 127 -16.10 -9.96 1.01
C GLY A 127 -17.27 -10.76 0.44
N ASN A 128 -18.50 -10.29 0.63
CA ASN A 128 -19.71 -10.97 0.18
C ASN A 128 -19.82 -10.92 -1.36
N THR A 129 -19.06 -11.77 -2.06
CA THR A 129 -19.09 -11.89 -3.52
C THR A 129 -19.91 -13.12 -3.91
N ASP A 130 -21.18 -12.90 -4.25
CA ASP A 130 -22.01 -13.86 -4.99
C ASP A 130 -21.48 -13.96 -6.44
N GLY A 131 -20.35 -14.64 -6.63
CA GLY A 131 -19.75 -14.85 -7.94
C GLY A 131 -18.26 -15.20 -7.87
N LYS A 132 -17.79 -16.03 -8.81
CA LYS A 132 -16.36 -16.35 -8.93
C LYS A 132 -15.60 -15.10 -9.39
N THR A 133 -14.71 -14.59 -8.55
CA THR A 133 -13.85 -13.43 -8.87
C THR A 133 -12.64 -13.90 -9.68
N GLU A 134 -12.33 -13.22 -10.79
CA GLU A 134 -11.18 -13.60 -11.63
C GLU A 134 -9.86 -13.07 -11.07
N TRP A 135 -9.87 -11.86 -10.52
CA TRP A 135 -8.68 -11.15 -10.06
C TRP A 135 -8.73 -10.85 -8.56
N SER A 136 -7.56 -10.80 -7.95
CA SER A 136 -7.34 -10.41 -6.55
C SER A 136 -6.29 -9.32 -6.48
N LEU A 137 -6.57 -8.31 -5.65
CA LEU A 137 -5.56 -7.36 -5.18
C LEU A 137 -4.73 -8.04 -4.09
N VAL A 138 -3.42 -8.05 -4.26
CA VAL A 138 -2.44 -8.57 -3.31
C VAL A 138 -1.51 -7.45 -2.88
N GLU A 139 -1.42 -7.21 -1.57
CA GLU A 139 -0.51 -6.25 -0.96
C GLU A 139 0.50 -7.01 -0.09
N ASP A 140 1.80 -6.85 -0.38
CA ASP A 140 2.88 -7.28 0.52
C ASP A 140 3.61 -6.06 1.06
N VAL A 141 3.81 -6.02 2.38
CA VAL A 141 4.50 -4.92 3.08
C VAL A 141 5.72 -5.46 3.80
N GLU A 142 6.90 -4.90 3.53
CA GLU A 142 8.11 -5.10 4.35
C GLU A 142 8.44 -3.81 5.10
N ILE A 143 8.57 -3.90 6.43
CA ILE A 143 8.87 -2.76 7.31
C ILE A 143 10.19 -3.03 8.04
N LYS A 144 11.17 -2.15 7.89
CA LYS A 144 12.50 -2.21 8.52
C LYS A 144 12.77 -0.96 9.34
N ALA A 145 12.89 -1.11 10.66
CA ALA A 145 13.24 -0.02 11.58
C ALA A 145 13.66 -0.57 12.97
N SER A 146 13.79 0.30 13.97
CA SER A 146 13.87 -0.13 15.37
C SER A 146 12.61 -0.91 15.77
N ARG A 147 12.73 -1.86 16.70
CA ARG A 147 11.61 -2.73 17.12
C ARG A 147 10.34 -1.96 17.54
N LEU A 148 10.50 -0.80 18.19
CA LEU A 148 9.38 0.07 18.59
C LEU A 148 8.65 0.65 17.36
N LEU A 149 9.41 1.17 16.40
CA LEU A 149 8.86 1.76 15.17
C LEU A 149 8.19 0.69 14.31
N VAL A 150 8.83 -0.48 14.15
CA VAL A 150 8.22 -1.61 13.44
C VAL A 150 6.87 -1.98 14.04
N GLY A 151 6.78 -2.12 15.37
CA GLY A 151 5.51 -2.45 16.03
C GLY A 151 4.42 -1.40 15.79
N THR A 152 4.81 -0.13 15.76
CA THR A 152 3.88 0.99 15.55
C THR A 152 3.37 1.05 14.12
N VAL A 153 4.28 1.01 13.13
CA VAL A 153 3.92 1.07 11.70
C VAL A 153 3.17 -0.19 11.28
N LYS A 154 3.60 -1.37 11.73
CA LYS A 154 2.89 -2.63 11.50
C LYS A 154 1.45 -2.56 12.02
N GLY A 155 1.26 -2.05 13.24
CA GLY A 155 -0.07 -1.88 13.83
C GLY A 155 -0.99 -1.00 12.98
N LYS A 156 -0.46 0.11 12.45
CA LYS A 156 -1.21 1.00 11.55
C LYS A 156 -1.59 0.32 10.23
N CYS A 157 -0.65 -0.39 9.59
CA CYS A 157 -0.94 -1.13 8.37
C CYS A 157 -2.06 -2.16 8.59
N GLU A 158 -1.97 -2.93 9.68
CA GLU A 158 -2.98 -3.93 10.07
C GLU A 158 -4.36 -3.31 10.41
N GLU A 159 -4.39 -2.11 10.98
CA GLU A 159 -5.62 -1.40 11.32
C GLU A 159 -6.32 -0.83 10.07
N ASN A 160 -5.55 -0.33 9.09
CA ASN A 160 -6.08 0.47 7.98
C ASN A 160 -6.28 -0.31 6.67
N TRP A 161 -5.57 -1.42 6.44
CA TRP A 161 -5.53 -2.06 5.11
C TRP A 161 -6.92 -2.39 4.54
N ARG A 162 -7.86 -2.84 5.37
CA ARG A 162 -9.23 -3.17 4.93
C ARG A 162 -9.96 -1.95 4.36
N GLY A 163 -9.82 -0.80 5.00
CA GLY A 163 -10.42 0.45 4.54
C GLY A 163 -9.79 0.94 3.24
N ILE A 164 -8.46 0.83 3.15
CA ILE A 164 -7.68 1.19 1.95
C ILE A 164 -8.08 0.29 0.77
N HIS A 165 -8.11 -1.02 0.97
CA HIS A 165 -8.54 -1.99 -0.04
C HIS A 165 -10.01 -1.79 -0.45
N ALA A 166 -10.90 -1.50 0.50
CA ALA A 166 -12.30 -1.21 0.20
C ALA A 166 -12.45 0.05 -0.67
N ALA A 167 -11.69 1.11 -0.40
CA ALA A 167 -11.68 2.33 -1.21
C ALA A 167 -11.12 2.08 -2.63
N PHE A 168 -10.10 1.24 -2.76
CA PHE A 168 -9.60 0.76 -4.05
C PHE A 168 -10.68 0.01 -4.85
N VAL A 169 -11.34 -0.94 -4.21
CA VAL A 169 -12.43 -1.72 -4.82
C VAL A 169 -13.59 -0.81 -5.25
N GLU A 170 -13.94 0.19 -4.44
CA GLU A 170 -15.02 1.13 -4.78
C GLU A 170 -14.67 2.02 -5.98
N LYS A 171 -13.40 2.44 -6.09
CA LYS A 171 -12.89 3.16 -7.26
C LYS A 171 -13.07 2.33 -8.54
N LEU A 172 -12.80 1.02 -8.48
CA LEU A 172 -12.99 0.11 -9.62
C LEU A 172 -14.47 0.03 -10.05
N ARG A 173 -15.38 -0.20 -9.11
CA ARG A 173 -16.83 -0.25 -9.40
C ARG A 173 -17.35 1.03 -10.05
N SER A 174 -16.85 2.18 -9.57
CA SER A 174 -17.21 3.50 -10.10
C SER A 174 -16.67 3.76 -11.51
N ALA A 175 -15.53 3.17 -11.86
CA ALA A 175 -14.93 3.30 -13.19
C ALA A 175 -15.68 2.44 -14.22
N GLU A 176 -16.09 1.23 -13.84
CA GLU A 176 -16.86 0.31 -14.70
C GLU A 176 -18.27 0.84 -15.00
N SER A 177 -18.92 1.51 -14.04
CA SER A 177 -20.26 2.09 -14.23
C SER A 177 -20.32 3.25 -15.23
N LYS A 178 -19.16 3.77 -15.67
CA LYS A 178 -19.02 4.90 -16.59
C LYS A 178 -18.48 4.52 -17.96
N ALA A 179 -18.10 3.25 -18.15
CA ALA A 179 -17.61 2.70 -19.43
C ALA A 179 -18.77 2.09 -20.22
#